data_AF-A0A915EIR3-F1
#
_entry.id   AF-A0A915EIR3-F1
#
_cell.length_a   1.000
_cell.length_b   1.000
_cell.length_c   1.000
_cell.angle_alpha   90.00
_cell.angle_beta   90.00
_cell.angle_gamma   90.00
#
_symmetry.space_group_name_H-M   'P 1'
#
loop_
_entity.id
_entity.type
_entity.pdbx_description
1 polymer ?
#
loop_
_entity_poly.entity_id
_entity_poly.type
_entity_poly.pdbx_seq_one_letter_code
_entity_poly.pdbx_strand_id
1 'polypeptide(L)' 'MTRGNQRDLARAKNAKKQSTVPASQKAGNVGVSTDKRMERDAAAMREKQEKALEKKKAEQEQANSKPKVVKIDPLKA' A
#
# COMPACT_ATOMS: atom_id res chain seq x y z
N MET A 1 -26.88 10.50 -18.02
CA MET A 1 -26.27 11.01 -16.77
C MET A 1 -24.84 10.50 -16.52
N THR A 2 -24.03 10.25 -17.55
CA THR A 2 -22.73 9.54 -17.41
C THR A 2 -21.51 10.33 -17.90
N ARG A 3 -21.62 11.67 -17.99
CA ARG A 3 -20.49 12.57 -18.34
C ARG A 3 -20.16 13.63 -17.29
N GLY A 4 -21.02 13.82 -16.27
CA GLY A 4 -20.76 14.72 -15.15
C GLY A 4 -19.61 14.22 -14.26
N ASN A 5 -19.64 12.93 -13.91
CA ASN A 5 -18.64 12.35 -12.99
C ASN A 5 -17.19 12.47 -13.51
N GLN A 6 -16.94 12.24 -14.81
CA GLN A 6 -15.58 12.31 -15.35
C GLN A 6 -15.04 13.73 -15.48
N ARG A 7 -15.91 14.70 -15.82
CA ARG A 7 -15.50 16.11 -15.88
C ARG A 7 -15.22 16.66 -14.49
N ASP A 8 -16.04 16.29 -13.52
CA ASP A 8 -15.89 16.71 -12.12
C ASP A 8 -14.67 16.08 -11.48
N LEU A 9 -14.41 14.79 -11.76
CA LEU A 9 -13.16 14.13 -11.38
C LEU A 9 -11.93 14.79 -12.01
N ALA A 10 -11.99 15.17 -13.29
CA ALA A 10 -10.87 15.85 -13.94
C ALA A 10 -10.60 17.23 -13.32
N ARG A 11 -11.66 18.01 -13.05
CA ARG A 11 -11.55 19.29 -12.35
C ARG A 11 -11.00 19.14 -10.94
N ALA A 12 -11.50 18.19 -10.17
CA ALA A 12 -11.01 17.89 -8.83
C ALA A 12 -9.53 17.46 -8.85
N LYS A 13 -9.13 16.62 -9.82
CA LYS A 13 -7.72 16.22 -10.01
C LYS A 13 -6.83 17.42 -10.38
N ASN A 14 -7.29 18.30 -11.26
CA ASN A 14 -6.53 19.50 -11.63
C ASN A 14 -6.42 20.49 -10.47
N ALA A 15 -7.51 20.76 -9.76
CA ALA A 15 -7.50 21.60 -8.56
C ALA A 15 -6.55 21.04 -7.50
N LYS A 16 -6.56 19.72 -7.28
CA LYS A 16 -5.63 19.05 -6.36
C LYS A 16 -4.17 19.15 -6.82
N LYS A 17 -3.88 19.03 -8.11
CA LYS A 17 -2.52 19.21 -8.64
C LYS A 17 -2.01 20.64 -8.41
N GLN A 18 -2.87 21.63 -8.59
CA GLN A 18 -2.53 23.05 -8.40
C GLN A 18 -2.37 23.41 -6.91
N SER A 19 -3.15 22.79 -6.02
CA SER A 19 -3.04 23.05 -4.58
C SER A 19 -1.88 22.31 -3.90
N THR A 20 -1.29 21.31 -4.55
CA THR A 20 -0.16 20.55 -3.98
C THR A 20 1.18 21.18 -4.30
N VAL A 21 1.99 21.39 -3.26
CA VAL A 21 3.39 21.79 -3.41
C VAL A 21 4.15 20.76 -4.27
N PRO A 22 4.87 21.20 -5.33
CA PRO A 22 5.68 20.35 -6.17
C PRO A 22 6.63 19.45 -5.36
N ALA A 23 6.86 18.22 -5.82
CA ALA A 23 7.71 17.27 -5.11
C ALA A 23 9.16 17.74 -4.93
N SER A 24 9.64 18.68 -5.74
CA SER A 24 10.95 19.35 -5.59
C SER A 24 10.98 20.41 -4.47
N GLN A 25 9.83 20.99 -4.13
CA GLN A 25 9.71 22.06 -3.14
C GLN A 25 9.29 21.55 -1.76
N LYS A 26 9.05 20.24 -1.60
CA LYS A 26 8.83 19.63 -0.28
C LYS A 26 10.10 19.73 0.54
N ALA A 27 10.00 20.11 1.82
CA ALA A 27 11.14 20.39 2.69
C ALA A 27 12.22 19.28 2.70
N GLY A 28 11.83 18.00 2.72
CA GLY A 28 12.77 16.86 2.66
C GLY A 28 13.37 16.53 1.29
N ASN A 29 12.96 17.26 0.26
CA ASN A 29 13.37 17.07 -1.13
C ASN A 29 14.15 18.27 -1.69
N VAL A 30 14.22 19.38 -0.95
CA VAL A 30 14.99 20.57 -1.34
C VAL A 30 16.47 20.19 -1.42
N GLY A 31 17.13 20.53 -2.54
CA GLY A 31 18.55 20.24 -2.75
C GLY A 31 18.88 18.79 -3.12
N VAL A 32 17.88 17.90 -3.26
CA VAL A 32 18.07 16.51 -3.67
C VAL A 32 17.71 16.35 -5.15
N SER A 33 18.59 15.72 -5.94
CA SER A 33 18.31 15.41 -7.34
C SER A 33 17.10 14.48 -7.50
N THR A 34 16.49 14.45 -8.69
CA THR A 34 15.43 13.48 -9.03
C THR A 34 15.88 12.05 -8.78
N ASP A 35 17.08 11.67 -9.23
CA ASP A 35 17.55 10.29 -9.19
C ASP A 35 17.71 9.78 -7.75
N LYS A 36 18.32 10.60 -6.87
CA LYS A 36 18.45 10.27 -5.44
C LYS A 36 17.11 10.14 -4.73
N ARG A 37 16.09 10.88 -5.17
CA ARG A 37 14.72 10.74 -4.64
C ARG A 37 14.11 9.41 -5.07
N MET A 38 14.27 9.06 -6.35
CA MET A 38 13.78 7.79 -6.88
C MET A 38 14.45 6.58 -6.23
N GLU A 39 15.77 6.64 -5.99
CA GLU A 39 16.51 5.59 -5.29
C GLU A 39 16.01 5.40 -3.86
N ARG A 40 15.80 6.50 -3.12
CA ARG A 40 15.26 6.45 -1.75
C ARG A 40 13.85 5.86 -1.72
N ASP A 41 12.98 6.30 -2.62
CA ASP A 41 11.60 5.81 -2.70
C ASP A 41 11.57 4.33 -3.07
N ALA A 42 12.47 3.89 -3.98
CA ALA A 42 12.62 2.49 -4.34
C ALA A 42 13.14 1.62 -3.18
N ALA A 43 14.11 2.11 -2.40
CA ALA A 43 14.62 1.40 -1.23
C ALA A 43 13.50 1.20 -0.18
N ALA A 44 12.74 2.25 0.12
CA ALA A 44 11.61 2.16 1.05
C ALA A 44 10.53 1.16 0.57
N MET A 45 10.30 1.07 -0.74
CA MET A 45 9.37 0.09 -1.32
C MET A 45 9.87 -1.35 -1.20
N ARG A 46 11.16 -1.61 -1.42
CA ARG A 46 11.75 -2.94 -1.23
C ARG A 46 11.61 -3.40 0.22
N GLU A 47 12.00 -2.55 1.17
CA GLU A 47 11.85 -2.86 2.59
C GLU A 47 10.39 -3.12 2.98
N LYS A 48 9.45 -2.36 2.43
CA LYS A 48 8.03 -2.55 2.72
C LYS A 48 7.52 -3.89 2.16
N GLN A 49 8.00 -4.30 0.99
CA GLN A 49 7.66 -5.60 0.41
C GLN A 49 8.24 -6.74 1.25
N GLU A 50 9.50 -6.65 1.65
CA GLU A 50 10.16 -7.63 2.53
C GLU A 50 9.39 -7.79 3.85
N LYS A 51 9.12 -6.66 4.53
CA LYS A 51 8.31 -6.66 5.78
C LYS A 51 6.90 -7.21 5.57
N ALA A 52 6.28 -6.97 4.42
CA ALA A 52 4.96 -7.52 4.11
C ALA A 52 5.01 -9.03 3.86
N LEU A 53 6.06 -9.54 3.22
CA LEU A 53 6.27 -10.96 3.01
C LEU A 53 6.56 -11.69 4.33
N GLU A 54 7.38 -11.11 5.20
CA GLU A 54 7.66 -11.64 6.54
C GLU A 54 6.38 -11.74 7.38
N LYS A 55 5.56 -10.69 7.40
CA LYS A 55 4.26 -10.71 8.10
C LYS A 55 3.33 -11.79 7.55
N LYS A 56 3.27 -11.95 6.22
CA LYS A 56 2.47 -13.01 5.60
C LYS A 56 2.97 -14.41 5.97
N LYS A 57 4.29 -14.63 6.04
CA LYS A 57 4.88 -15.90 6.49
C LYS A 57 4.53 -16.18 7.96
N ALA A 58 4.71 -15.20 8.84
CA ALA A 58 4.36 -15.33 10.25
C ALA A 58 2.85 -15.62 10.45
N GLU A 59 1.98 -14.98 9.67
CA GLU A 59 0.53 -15.21 9.72
C GLU A 59 0.16 -16.61 9.20
N GLN A 60 0.82 -17.10 8.16
CA GLN A 60 0.65 -18.47 7.64
C GLN A 60 1.14 -19.53 8.63
N GLU A 61 2.27 -19.30 9.30
CA GLU A 61 2.79 -20.19 10.34
C GLU A 61 1.85 -20.25 11.56
N GLN A 62 1.29 -19.11 11.96
CA GLN A 62 0.26 -19.04 13.00
C GLN A 62 -1.07 -19.67 12.59
N ALA A 63 -1.41 -19.65 11.30
CA ALA A 63 -2.60 -20.34 10.80
C ALA A 63 -2.40 -21.87 10.76
N ASN A 64 -1.19 -22.34 10.45
CA ASN A 64 -0.85 -23.76 10.42
C ASN A 64 -0.64 -24.38 11.80
N SER A 65 -0.20 -23.60 12.80
CA SER A 65 0.00 -24.08 14.17
C SER A 65 -1.29 -24.18 15.00
N LYS A 66 -2.39 -23.56 14.55
CA LYS A 66 -3.70 -23.70 15.20
C LYS A 66 -4.23 -25.11 14.93
N PRO A 67 -4.48 -25.95 15.96
CA PRO A 67 -5.00 -27.28 15.75
C PRO A 67 -6.36 -27.19 15.05
N LYS A 68 -6.51 -27.92 13.93
CA LYS A 68 -7.81 -28.07 13.25
C LYS A 68 -8.76 -28.75 14.24
N VAL A 69 -9.71 -27.99 14.79
CA VAL A 69 -10.79 -28.53 15.63
C VAL A 69 -11.66 -29.41 14.73
N VAL A 70 -11.38 -30.71 14.72
CA VAL A 70 -12.24 -31.71 14.06
C VAL A 70 -13.46 -31.87 14.95
N LYS A 71 -14.60 -31.30 14.53
CA LYS A 71 -15.88 -31.52 15.18
C LYS A 71 -16.33 -32.95 14.89
N ILE A 72 -15.99 -33.88 15.77
CA ILE A 72 -16.48 -35.25 15.73
C ILE A 72 -17.93 -35.22 16.21
N ASP A 73 -18.85 -35.62 15.34
CA ASP A 73 -20.28 -35.69 15.64
C ASP A 73 -20.55 -36.98 16.44
N PRO A 74 -20.93 -36.90 17.72
CA PRO A 74 -21.01 -38.06 18.62
C PRO A 74 -22.15 -39.03 18.28
N LEU A 75 -23.03 -38.68 17.34
CA LEU A 75 -24.16 -39.50 16.90
C LEU A 75 -23.89 -40.28 15.61
N LYS A 76 -22.65 -40.27 15.11
CA LYS A 76 -22.27 -40.90 13.83
C LYS A 76 -21.28 -42.07 13.97
N ALA A 77 -21.38 -42.83 15.05
CA ALA A 77 -20.70 -44.10 15.24
C ALA A 77 -21.58 -45.28 14.80
#